data_AF-A0A4R5AGQ5-F1
#
_entry.id   AF-A0A4R5AGQ5-F1
#
_cell.length_a   1.000
_cell.length_b   1.000
_cell.length_c   1.000
_cell.angle_alpha   90.00
_cell.angle_beta   90.00
_cell.angle_gamma   90.00
#
_symmetry.space_group_name_H-M   'P 1'
#
loop_
_entity.id
_entity.type
_entity.pdbx_description
1 polymer ?
#
loop_
_entity_poly.entity_id
_entity_poly.type
_entity_poly.pdbx_seq_one_letter_code
_entity_poly.pdbx_strand_id
1 'polypeptide(L)'
;MSEYPAESTVLYERGLEARDAGREDEAAELFRQAFEAGHPSGAHELGMLASGRGDDRQAVEWWRKGAEAGVPESAFETGYAAERAGDADTARRWYRQAAEGGHAGGTLNLGTLLEHGGEVEEAMRVYRRAWELGADKAAFNLGRLYDDDGKGDLEAAATWYTRAAERGNGGAAFNLGFVRQDKGDPAGMVEAWRRAADLGHPKAAFCLGSHFAGSDEDEAIGWFRRSALEAGAEAAARKLSDIHRRRGDERGARFWSEFPGGLSGYSPEFEDFAGAGSAAAIHRQDVLNAAVDAGDTAFNLDERTLTTGGRTFRGMTFLGSFSHLSETWLWAWENTHYKDSAAVVPLRAVREHGRRQAIPELAAGQLDLSGFPDPQGAASTMAIAAAALLGGNGVRSCRVNEGKGSFYFHLDDPALPAAGFDAASAARVLMSAAEIFPADPRHVVRGFLAHHGFETGESADAIDGTLPSGERVTVSFTPADLIKAISVD
;
A
#
# COMPACT_ATOMS: atom_id res chain seq x y z
N MET A 1 27.18 6.57 42.02
CA MET A 1 28.61 6.83 41.69
C MET A 1 28.82 6.32 40.28
N SER A 2 29.46 7.08 39.39
CA SER A 2 29.72 6.64 38.02
C SER A 2 30.52 5.33 38.03
N GLU A 3 30.20 4.42 37.11
CA GLU A 3 30.87 3.12 36.93
C GLU A 3 32.29 3.28 36.34
N TYR A 4 32.57 4.44 35.74
CA TYR A 4 33.83 4.75 35.04
C TYR A 4 34.57 5.95 35.66
N PRO A 5 35.88 6.12 35.38
CA PRO A 5 36.63 7.30 35.79
C PRO A 5 35.94 8.61 35.35
N ALA A 6 36.02 9.64 36.20
CA ALA A 6 35.34 10.92 35.94
C ALA A 6 35.88 11.60 34.66
N GLU A 7 37.20 11.57 34.46
CA GLU A 7 37.85 12.13 33.27
C GLU A 7 37.41 11.43 31.98
N SER A 8 37.37 10.09 31.99
CA SER A 8 36.94 9.30 30.82
C SER A 8 35.46 9.52 30.49
N THR A 9 34.61 9.75 31.51
CA THR A 9 33.19 10.07 31.34
C THR A 9 33.01 11.44 30.69
N VAL A 10 33.74 12.46 31.13
CA VAL A 10 33.70 13.81 30.54
C VAL A 10 34.18 13.80 29.08
N LEU A 11 35.24 13.05 28.78
CA LEU A 11 35.71 12.87 27.40
C LEU A 11 34.66 12.21 26.52
N TYR A 12 33.99 11.17 27.03
CA TYR A 12 32.93 10.46 26.32
C TYR A 12 31.73 11.37 26.04
N GLU A 13 31.24 12.11 27.04
CA GLU A 13 30.12 13.04 26.89
C GLU A 13 30.42 14.14 25.86
N ARG A 14 31.61 14.74 25.91
CA ARG A 14 32.05 15.72 24.90
C ARG A 14 32.15 15.10 23.50
N GLY A 15 32.54 13.83 23.40
CA GLY A 15 32.57 13.09 22.14
C GLY A 15 31.16 12.97 21.53
N LEU A 16 30.16 12.64 22.35
CA LEU A 16 28.75 12.59 21.93
C LEU A 16 28.27 13.97 21.44
N GLU A 17 28.58 15.04 22.17
CA GLU A 17 28.23 16.42 21.76
C GLU A 17 28.88 16.81 20.43
N ALA A 18 30.14 16.43 20.21
CA ALA A 18 30.83 16.69 18.95
C ALA A 18 30.21 15.91 17.78
N ARG A 19 29.85 14.64 17.99
CA ARG A 19 29.16 13.80 17.01
C ARG A 19 27.81 14.39 16.62
N ASP A 20 27.00 14.76 17.60
CA ASP A 20 25.65 15.29 17.38
C ASP A 20 25.69 16.65 16.67
N ALA A 21 26.80 17.38 16.79
CA ALA A 21 27.06 18.63 16.06
C ALA A 21 27.79 18.43 14.72
N GLY A 22 27.95 17.19 14.24
CA GLY A 22 28.57 16.86 12.95
C GLY A 22 30.09 17.04 12.90
N ARG A 23 30.76 17.20 14.05
CA ARG A 23 32.23 17.34 14.15
C ARG A 23 32.88 15.98 14.36
N GLU A 24 32.83 15.13 13.34
CA GLU A 24 33.22 13.71 13.48
C GLU A 24 34.69 13.49 13.88
N ASP A 25 35.64 14.27 13.35
CA ASP A 25 37.05 14.09 13.68
C ASP A 25 37.36 14.47 15.13
N GLU A 26 36.70 15.51 15.63
CA GLU A 26 36.75 15.88 17.05
C GLU A 26 36.12 14.79 17.92
N ALA A 27 34.95 14.29 17.52
CA ALA A 27 34.27 13.20 18.21
C ALA A 27 35.15 11.94 18.28
N ALA A 28 35.77 11.54 17.17
CA ALA A 28 36.66 10.39 17.11
C ALA A 28 37.85 10.53 18.08
N GLU A 29 38.47 11.71 18.13
CA GLU A 29 39.59 11.95 19.04
C GLU A 29 39.15 11.91 20.51
N LEU A 30 38.00 12.52 20.83
CA LEU A 30 37.44 12.48 22.19
C LEU A 30 37.05 11.07 22.63
N PHE A 31 36.46 10.26 21.74
CA PHE A 31 36.14 8.85 22.04
C PHE A 31 37.38 7.99 22.21
N ARG A 32 38.45 8.26 21.46
CA ARG A 32 39.75 7.59 21.63
C ARG A 32 40.34 7.91 23.00
N GLN A 33 40.40 9.18 23.36
CA GLN A 33 40.88 9.60 24.67
C GLN A 33 40.01 9.03 25.80
N ALA A 34 38.69 8.99 25.63
CA ALA A 34 37.78 8.39 26.59
C ALA A 34 38.06 6.89 26.78
N PHE A 35 38.27 6.15 25.69
CA PHE A 35 38.60 4.72 25.74
C PHE A 35 39.94 4.47 26.43
N GLU A 36 40.97 5.24 26.07
CA GLU A 36 42.30 5.16 26.69
C GLU A 36 42.28 5.54 28.18
N ALA A 37 41.42 6.47 28.57
CA ALA A 37 41.18 6.85 29.95
C ALA A 37 40.28 5.87 30.74
N GLY A 38 39.79 4.81 30.09
CA GLY A 38 39.06 3.71 30.75
C GLY A 38 37.54 3.72 30.58
N HIS A 39 36.98 4.49 29.65
CA HIS A 39 35.56 4.41 29.28
C HIS A 39 35.35 3.50 28.06
N PRO A 40 34.92 2.23 28.25
CA PRO A 40 34.97 1.22 27.20
C PRO A 40 34.05 1.53 26.01
N SER A 41 32.95 2.27 26.21
CA SER A 41 32.05 2.71 25.13
C SER A 41 32.70 3.65 24.11
N GLY A 42 33.85 4.28 24.43
CA GLY A 42 34.59 5.06 23.45
C GLY A 42 35.01 4.22 22.24
N ALA A 43 35.37 2.95 22.45
CA ALA A 43 35.67 2.04 21.34
C ALA A 43 34.43 1.66 20.51
N HIS A 44 33.25 1.57 21.14
CA HIS A 44 32.01 1.34 20.40
C HIS A 44 31.74 2.47 19.40
N GLU A 45 31.80 3.71 19.89
CA GLU A 45 31.53 4.91 19.10
C GLU A 45 32.55 5.11 17.98
N LEU A 46 33.82 4.80 18.23
CA LEU A 46 34.85 4.77 17.18
C LEU A 46 34.53 3.76 16.07
N GLY A 47 33.97 2.59 16.44
CA GLY A 47 33.52 1.61 15.46
C GLY A 47 32.34 2.12 14.63
N MET A 48 31.38 2.81 15.26
CA MET A 48 30.25 3.44 14.57
C MET A 48 30.70 4.53 13.58
N LEU A 49 31.64 5.39 13.97
CA LEU A 49 32.19 6.43 13.10
C LEU A 49 32.95 5.83 11.90
N ALA A 50 33.76 4.79 12.12
CA ALA A 50 34.47 4.11 11.03
C ALA A 50 33.50 3.45 10.03
N SER A 51 32.44 2.80 10.52
CA SER A 51 31.37 2.22 9.69
C SER A 51 30.64 3.28 8.88
N GLY A 52 30.30 4.43 9.48
CA GLY A 52 29.69 5.56 8.78
C GLY A 52 30.54 6.14 7.64
N ARG A 53 31.86 5.98 7.72
CA ARG A 53 32.83 6.36 6.66
C ARG A 53 33.07 5.27 5.62
N GLY A 54 32.48 4.08 5.80
CA GLY A 54 32.70 2.91 4.96
C GLY A 54 34.01 2.16 5.22
N ASP A 55 34.65 2.37 6.37
CA ASP A 55 35.84 1.61 6.78
C ASP A 55 35.44 0.44 7.71
N ASP A 56 34.84 -0.59 7.11
CA ASP A 56 34.36 -1.78 7.82
C ASP A 56 35.47 -2.49 8.61
N ARG A 57 36.71 -2.44 8.10
CA ARG A 57 37.85 -3.08 8.76
C ARG A 57 38.15 -2.38 10.08
N GLN A 58 38.28 -1.06 10.05
CA GLN A 58 38.54 -0.29 11.25
C GLN A 58 37.36 -0.35 12.22
N ALA A 59 36.13 -0.40 11.71
CA ALA A 59 34.93 -0.58 12.53
C ALA A 59 35.00 -1.88 13.35
N VAL A 60 35.28 -3.02 12.70
CA VAL A 60 35.42 -4.32 13.36
C VAL A 60 36.57 -4.35 14.36
N GLU A 61 37.70 -3.69 14.07
CA GLU A 61 38.82 -3.59 15.02
C GLU A 61 38.42 -2.84 16.30
N TRP A 62 37.67 -1.74 16.18
CA TRP A 62 37.20 -0.97 17.34
C TRP A 62 36.08 -1.67 18.11
N TRP A 63 35.09 -2.25 17.43
CA TRP A 63 34.07 -3.05 18.08
C TRP A 63 34.69 -4.25 18.81
N ARG A 64 35.71 -4.91 18.26
CA ARG A 64 36.40 -5.97 18.99
C ARG A 64 37.02 -5.46 20.29
N LYS A 65 37.71 -4.31 20.26
CA LYS A 65 38.27 -3.70 21.48
C LYS A 65 37.21 -3.34 22.51
N GLY A 66 36.09 -2.76 22.06
CA GLY A 66 34.95 -2.45 22.93
C GLY A 66 34.34 -3.71 23.53
N ALA A 67 34.20 -4.78 22.74
CA ALA A 67 33.71 -6.07 23.18
C ALA A 67 34.65 -6.70 24.22
N GLU A 68 35.96 -6.71 23.97
CA GLU A 68 36.98 -7.18 24.92
C GLU A 68 36.95 -6.39 26.24
N ALA A 69 36.57 -5.11 26.19
CA ALA A 69 36.36 -4.25 27.34
C ALA A 69 34.97 -4.37 27.99
N GLY A 70 34.13 -5.31 27.53
CA GLY A 70 32.84 -5.65 28.15
C GLY A 70 31.63 -4.88 27.63
N VAL A 71 31.74 -4.09 26.55
CA VAL A 71 30.60 -3.36 25.97
C VAL A 71 29.67 -4.33 25.22
N PRO A 72 28.41 -4.52 25.66
CA PRO A 72 27.49 -5.49 25.04
C PRO A 72 27.15 -5.18 23.57
N GLU A 73 26.99 -3.89 23.22
CA GLU A 73 26.74 -3.42 21.87
C GLU A 73 27.92 -3.73 20.95
N SER A 74 29.15 -3.53 21.44
CA SER A 74 30.35 -3.87 20.67
C SER A 74 30.54 -5.37 20.48
N ALA A 75 30.17 -6.17 21.49
CA ALA A 75 30.14 -7.62 21.36
C ALA A 75 29.11 -8.07 20.31
N PHE A 76 27.94 -7.44 20.26
CA PHE A 76 26.97 -7.69 19.21
C PHE A 76 27.51 -7.38 17.82
N GLU A 77 28.08 -6.19 17.60
CA GLU A 77 28.61 -5.80 16.29
C GLU A 77 29.78 -6.70 15.84
N THR A 78 30.64 -7.08 16.78
CA THR A 78 31.73 -8.03 16.50
C THR A 78 31.18 -9.41 16.12
N GLY A 79 30.15 -9.88 16.82
CA GLY A 79 29.46 -11.14 16.50
C GLY A 79 28.79 -11.10 15.13
N TYR A 80 28.14 -9.98 14.79
CA TYR A 80 27.49 -9.76 13.51
C TYR A 80 28.48 -9.74 12.35
N ALA A 81 29.63 -9.07 12.52
CA ALA A 81 30.71 -9.08 11.53
C ALA A 81 31.28 -10.49 11.30
N ALA A 82 31.45 -11.28 12.37
CA ALA A 82 31.92 -12.66 12.27
C ALA A 82 30.91 -13.56 11.53
N GLU A 83 29.61 -13.40 11.82
CA GLU A 83 28.54 -14.15 11.14
C GLU A 83 28.52 -13.84 9.63
N ARG A 84 28.66 -12.56 9.25
CA ARG A 84 28.77 -12.14 7.84
C ARG A 84 30.01 -12.71 7.14
N ALA A 85 31.08 -12.96 7.89
CA ALA A 85 32.29 -13.61 7.40
C ALA A 85 32.18 -15.14 7.36
N GLY A 86 31.06 -15.73 7.81
CA GLY A 86 30.84 -17.17 7.87
C GLY A 86 31.50 -17.86 9.08
N ASP A 87 31.99 -17.10 10.06
CA ASP A 87 32.59 -17.64 11.29
C ASP A 87 31.55 -17.72 12.41
N ALA A 88 30.77 -18.81 12.38
CA ALA A 88 29.68 -19.04 13.33
C ALA A 88 30.17 -19.24 14.78
N ASP A 89 31.35 -19.80 14.98
CA ASP A 89 31.90 -20.04 16.33
C ASP A 89 32.30 -18.73 17.00
N THR A 90 32.98 -17.84 16.26
CA THR A 90 33.30 -16.50 16.73
C THR A 90 32.03 -15.69 16.96
N ALA A 91 31.06 -15.74 16.04
CA ALA A 91 29.77 -15.08 16.22
C ALA A 91 29.05 -15.54 17.49
N ARG A 92 28.95 -16.86 17.70
CA ARG A 92 28.33 -17.47 18.89
C ARG A 92 29.01 -17.01 20.18
N ARG A 93 30.34 -16.94 20.21
CA ARG A 93 31.09 -16.45 21.38
C ARG A 93 30.72 -15.01 21.71
N TRP A 94 30.73 -14.12 20.72
CA TRP A 94 30.46 -12.70 20.96
C TRP A 94 28.99 -12.40 21.24
N TYR A 95 28.06 -13.08 20.57
CA TYR A 95 26.64 -12.97 20.91
C TYR A 95 26.33 -13.48 22.31
N ARG A 96 27.02 -14.51 22.80
CA ARG A 96 26.91 -14.93 24.20
C ARG A 96 27.35 -13.83 25.17
N GLN A 97 28.48 -13.19 24.90
CA GLN A 97 28.94 -12.08 25.73
C GLN A 97 27.97 -10.88 25.68
N ALA A 98 27.44 -10.56 24.49
CA ALA A 98 26.41 -9.53 24.34
C ALA A 98 25.15 -9.88 25.14
N ALA A 99 24.72 -11.15 25.12
CA ALA A 99 23.56 -11.63 25.87
C ALA A 99 23.75 -11.57 27.39
N GLU A 100 24.92 -11.94 27.87
CA GLU A 100 25.32 -11.80 29.28
C GLU A 100 25.29 -10.34 29.73
N GLY A 101 25.68 -9.43 28.84
CA GLY A 101 25.58 -7.97 29.01
C GLY A 101 24.17 -7.39 28.84
N GLY A 102 23.15 -8.20 28.57
CA GLY A 102 21.76 -7.73 28.43
C GLY A 102 21.41 -7.14 27.06
N HIS A 103 22.24 -7.34 26.04
CA HIS A 103 21.94 -6.85 24.68
C HIS A 103 20.85 -7.69 24.01
N ALA A 104 19.70 -7.08 23.72
CA ALA A 104 18.52 -7.76 23.19
C ALA A 104 18.77 -8.44 21.83
N GLY A 105 19.38 -7.73 20.88
CA GLY A 105 19.67 -8.26 19.55
C GLY A 105 20.72 -9.38 19.55
N GLY A 106 21.72 -9.28 20.44
CA GLY A 106 22.74 -10.31 20.61
C GLY A 106 22.17 -11.57 21.25
N THR A 107 21.29 -11.40 22.24
CA THR A 107 20.53 -12.51 22.83
C THR A 107 19.66 -13.21 21.78
N LEU A 108 18.95 -12.46 20.92
CA LEU A 108 18.15 -13.04 19.84
C LEU A 108 19.02 -13.85 18.87
N ASN A 109 20.12 -13.28 18.38
CA ASN A 109 21.00 -13.96 17.41
C ASN A 109 21.70 -15.18 18.01
N LEU A 110 22.07 -15.13 19.30
CA LEU A 110 22.55 -16.32 20.01
C LEU A 110 21.51 -17.44 19.96
N GLY A 111 20.24 -17.12 20.25
CA GLY A 111 19.14 -18.09 20.19
C GLY A 111 19.05 -18.77 18.82
N THR A 112 19.20 -18.00 17.74
CA THR A 112 19.19 -18.52 16.37
C THR A 112 20.38 -19.43 16.07
N LEU A 113 21.59 -19.08 16.51
CA LEU A 113 22.76 -19.97 16.34
C LEU A 113 22.63 -21.27 17.13
N LEU A 114 22.12 -21.21 18.36
CA LEU A 114 21.86 -22.39 19.19
C LEU A 114 20.83 -23.30 18.54
N GLU A 115 19.74 -22.71 18.02
CA GLU A 115 18.70 -23.45 17.32
C GLU A 115 19.25 -24.17 16.07
N HIS A 116 20.01 -23.46 15.22
CA HIS A 116 20.65 -24.09 14.05
C HIS A 116 21.66 -25.17 14.44
N GLY A 117 22.28 -25.06 15.61
CA GLY A 117 23.14 -26.08 16.21
C GLY A 117 22.40 -27.28 16.83
N GLY A 118 21.07 -27.28 16.84
CA GLY A 118 20.25 -28.32 17.44
C GLY A 118 20.09 -28.22 18.97
N GLU A 119 20.56 -27.14 19.59
CA GLU A 119 20.47 -26.89 21.04
C GLU A 119 19.13 -26.22 21.39
N VAL A 120 18.01 -26.90 21.08
CA VAL A 120 16.66 -26.32 21.11
C VAL A 120 16.25 -25.79 22.48
N GLU A 121 16.48 -26.54 23.55
CA GLU A 121 16.10 -26.12 24.91
C GLU A 121 16.88 -24.88 25.38
N GLU A 122 18.16 -24.82 25.05
CA GLU A 122 19.03 -23.67 25.30
C GLU A 122 18.54 -22.47 24.49
N ALA A 123 18.23 -22.66 23.20
CA ALA A 123 17.68 -21.64 22.33
C ALA A 123 16.36 -21.06 22.87
N MET A 124 15.44 -21.91 23.34
CA MET A 124 14.19 -21.46 23.96
C MET A 124 14.46 -20.62 25.22
N ARG A 125 15.41 -21.02 26.08
CA ARG A 125 15.79 -20.22 27.25
C ARG A 125 16.33 -18.85 26.84
N VAL A 126 17.20 -18.82 25.84
CA VAL A 126 17.80 -17.59 25.31
C VAL A 126 16.75 -16.70 24.64
N TYR A 127 15.83 -17.24 23.85
CA TYR A 127 14.74 -16.47 23.27
C TYR A 127 13.79 -15.88 24.33
N ARG A 128 13.48 -16.60 25.41
CA ARG A 128 12.70 -16.02 26.52
C ARG A 128 13.40 -14.80 27.10
N ARG A 129 14.72 -14.90 27.30
CA ARG A 129 15.52 -13.76 27.76
C ARG A 129 15.55 -12.62 26.75
N ALA A 130 15.67 -12.90 25.46
CA ALA A 130 15.63 -11.90 24.40
C ALA A 130 14.29 -11.13 24.40
N TRP A 131 13.17 -11.83 24.59
CA TRP A 131 11.86 -11.21 24.73
C TRP A 131 11.76 -10.29 25.94
N GLU A 132 12.25 -10.71 27.11
CA GLU A 132 12.31 -9.86 28.32
C GLU A 132 13.14 -8.59 28.13
N LEU A 133 14.18 -8.67 27.28
CA LEU A 133 15.03 -7.54 26.90
C LEU A 133 14.45 -6.68 25.77
N GLY A 134 13.26 -7.01 25.24
CA GLY A 134 12.57 -6.22 24.21
C GLY A 134 12.81 -6.67 22.76
N ALA A 135 13.39 -7.84 22.52
CA ALA A 135 13.51 -8.39 21.16
C ALA A 135 12.19 -9.07 20.73
N ASP A 136 11.28 -8.30 20.13
CA ASP A 136 9.92 -8.76 19.77
C ASP A 136 9.89 -10.02 18.87
N LYS A 137 10.90 -10.19 18.00
CA LYS A 137 11.05 -11.38 17.13
C LYS A 137 11.21 -12.68 17.92
N ALA A 138 11.70 -12.63 19.16
CA ALA A 138 11.92 -13.80 19.98
C ALA A 138 10.61 -14.54 20.31
N ALA A 139 9.51 -13.80 20.50
CA ALA A 139 8.20 -14.42 20.75
C ALA A 139 7.70 -15.24 19.55
N PHE A 140 7.95 -14.80 18.31
CA PHE A 140 7.62 -15.59 17.13
C PHE A 140 8.45 -16.88 17.05
N ASN A 141 9.76 -16.80 17.31
CA ASN A 141 10.64 -17.97 17.31
C ASN A 141 10.24 -18.98 18.40
N LEU A 142 9.88 -18.50 19.60
CA LEU A 142 9.34 -19.35 20.66
C LEU A 142 8.02 -20.01 20.25
N GLY A 143 7.10 -19.25 19.65
CA GLY A 143 5.85 -19.79 19.14
C GLY A 143 6.08 -20.96 18.19
N ARG A 144 7.00 -20.79 17.23
CA ARG A 144 7.37 -21.84 16.27
C ARG A 144 8.02 -23.06 16.91
N LEU A 145 8.94 -22.86 17.86
CA LEU A 145 9.59 -23.98 18.55
C LEU A 145 8.62 -24.77 19.43
N TYR A 146 7.64 -24.11 20.04
CA TYR A 146 6.60 -24.80 20.81
C TYR A 146 5.56 -25.49 19.94
N ASP A 147 5.28 -24.95 18.75
CA ASP A 147 4.32 -25.52 17.79
C ASP A 147 4.80 -26.86 17.24
N ASP A 148 6.09 -26.94 16.83
CA ASP A 148 6.73 -28.14 16.27
C ASP A 148 5.87 -28.81 15.18
N ASP A 149 5.49 -28.03 14.16
CA ASP A 149 4.58 -28.44 13.08
C ASP A 149 3.27 -29.09 13.58
N GLY A 150 2.66 -28.50 14.62
CA GLY A 150 1.41 -28.97 15.21
C GLY A 150 1.54 -30.12 16.22
N LYS A 151 2.76 -30.57 16.54
CA LYS A 151 3.02 -31.74 17.42
C LYS A 151 3.51 -31.39 18.81
N GLY A 152 3.90 -30.13 19.04
CA GLY A 152 4.46 -29.67 20.30
C GLY A 152 3.42 -29.20 21.31
N ASP A 153 3.82 -28.29 22.19
CA ASP A 153 2.94 -27.66 23.18
C ASP A 153 2.16 -26.50 22.53
N LEU A 154 0.99 -26.83 21.97
CA LEU A 154 0.11 -25.87 21.30
C LEU A 154 -0.41 -24.76 22.23
N GLU A 155 -0.44 -24.96 23.55
CA GLU A 155 -0.84 -23.91 24.50
C GLU A 155 0.28 -22.86 24.64
N ALA A 156 1.52 -23.33 24.80
CA ALA A 156 2.68 -22.46 24.80
C ALA A 156 2.87 -21.76 23.44
N ALA A 157 2.69 -22.49 22.33
CA ALA A 157 2.75 -21.92 20.98
C ALA A 157 1.73 -20.78 20.81
N ALA A 158 0.46 -21.04 21.17
CA ALA A 158 -0.60 -20.03 21.11
C ALA A 158 -0.26 -18.79 21.95
N THR A 159 0.28 -18.99 23.16
CA THR A 159 0.70 -17.89 24.04
C THR A 159 1.76 -17.01 23.39
N TRP A 160 2.81 -17.62 22.84
CA TRP A 160 3.93 -16.88 22.25
C TRP A 160 3.58 -16.22 20.91
N TYR A 161 2.81 -16.90 20.05
CA TYR A 161 2.31 -16.28 18.83
C TYR A 161 1.36 -15.11 19.12
N THR A 162 0.51 -15.20 20.15
CA THR A 162 -0.35 -14.08 20.58
C THR A 162 0.49 -12.87 20.95
N ARG A 163 1.53 -13.04 21.78
CA ARG A 163 2.45 -11.95 22.17
C ARG A 163 3.13 -11.30 20.96
N ALA A 164 3.60 -12.10 20.00
CA ALA A 164 4.21 -11.57 18.78
C ALA A 164 3.19 -10.82 17.90
N ALA A 165 1.95 -11.32 17.79
CA ALA A 165 0.86 -10.66 17.07
C ALA A 165 0.40 -9.35 17.72
N GLU A 166 0.46 -9.25 19.05
CA GLU A 166 0.24 -8.01 19.80
C GLU A 166 1.30 -6.94 19.49
N ARG A 167 2.53 -7.37 19.16
CA ARG A 167 3.63 -6.52 18.67
C ARG A 167 3.61 -6.28 17.15
N GLY A 168 2.51 -6.62 16.48
CA GLY A 168 2.31 -6.34 15.06
C GLY A 168 2.89 -7.40 14.11
N ASN A 169 3.30 -8.57 14.60
CA ASN A 169 3.78 -9.64 13.73
C ASN A 169 2.62 -10.39 13.05
N GLY A 170 2.35 -10.06 11.78
CA GLY A 170 1.29 -10.71 10.98
C GLY A 170 1.54 -12.20 10.71
N GLY A 171 2.80 -12.64 10.63
CA GLY A 171 3.15 -14.06 10.50
C GLY A 171 2.82 -14.85 11.76
N ALA A 172 3.03 -14.27 12.94
CA ALA A 172 2.63 -14.87 14.22
C ALA A 172 1.11 -15.02 14.32
N ALA A 173 0.36 -13.98 13.95
CA ALA A 173 -1.11 -14.05 13.92
C ALA A 173 -1.60 -15.13 12.94
N PHE A 174 -0.91 -15.29 11.80
CA PHE A 174 -1.25 -16.31 10.82
C PHE A 174 -1.02 -17.73 11.35
N ASN A 175 0.14 -17.98 11.96
CA ASN A 175 0.46 -19.27 12.57
C ASN A 175 -0.43 -19.59 13.78
N LEU A 176 -0.78 -18.57 14.58
CA LEU A 176 -1.76 -18.71 15.66
C LEU A 176 -3.08 -19.28 15.14
N GLY A 177 -3.52 -18.92 13.93
CA GLY A 177 -4.73 -19.47 13.34
C GLY A 177 -4.65 -20.99 13.10
N PHE A 178 -3.50 -21.51 12.65
CA PHE A 178 -3.30 -22.95 12.53
C PHE A 178 -3.26 -23.64 13.89
N VAL A 179 -2.52 -23.07 14.86
CA VAL A 179 -2.51 -23.61 16.23
C VAL A 179 -3.93 -23.67 16.82
N ARG A 180 -4.76 -22.65 16.57
CA ARG A 180 -6.17 -22.63 17.01
C ARG A 180 -6.99 -23.71 16.30
N GLN A 181 -6.79 -23.90 15.00
CA GLN A 181 -7.42 -24.96 14.23
C GLN A 181 -7.06 -26.35 14.77
N ASP A 182 -5.78 -26.63 15.03
CA ASP A 182 -5.31 -27.91 15.55
C ASP A 182 -5.84 -28.20 16.96
N LYS A 183 -6.10 -27.15 17.74
CA LYS A 183 -6.78 -27.22 19.04
C LYS A 183 -8.31 -27.37 18.94
N GLY A 184 -8.88 -27.37 17.74
CA GLY A 184 -10.33 -27.43 17.53
C GLY A 184 -11.08 -26.15 17.91
N ASP A 185 -10.42 -24.99 17.81
CA ASP A 185 -10.95 -23.65 18.10
C ASP A 185 -11.15 -22.84 16.80
N PRO A 186 -12.23 -23.09 16.03
CA PRO A 186 -12.48 -22.43 14.75
C PRO A 186 -12.75 -20.92 14.90
N ALA A 187 -13.33 -20.49 16.02
CA ALA A 187 -13.57 -19.07 16.29
C ALA A 187 -12.24 -18.34 16.49
N GLY A 188 -11.37 -18.88 17.35
CA GLY A 188 -10.02 -18.33 17.56
C GLY A 188 -9.14 -18.37 16.31
N MET A 189 -9.32 -19.38 15.43
CA MET A 189 -8.66 -19.42 14.11
C MET A 189 -9.08 -18.22 13.25
N VAL A 190 -10.38 -17.95 13.12
CA VAL A 190 -10.89 -16.81 12.33
C VAL A 190 -10.39 -15.50 12.90
N GLU A 191 -10.44 -15.31 14.23
CA GLU A 191 -9.91 -14.11 14.88
C GLU A 191 -8.41 -13.88 14.59
N ALA A 192 -7.61 -14.94 14.71
CA ALA A 192 -6.18 -14.89 14.45
C ALA A 192 -5.86 -14.56 12.98
N TRP A 193 -6.55 -15.18 12.03
CA TRP A 193 -6.36 -14.88 10.61
C TRP A 193 -6.89 -13.50 10.21
N ARG A 194 -7.98 -13.02 10.81
CA ARG A 194 -8.44 -11.63 10.59
C ARG A 194 -7.37 -10.63 11.03
N ARG A 195 -6.81 -10.83 12.22
CA ARG A 195 -5.68 -10.03 12.71
C ARG A 195 -4.47 -10.14 11.79
N ALA A 196 -4.16 -11.33 11.29
CA ALA A 196 -3.07 -11.51 10.34
C ALA A 196 -3.28 -10.72 9.04
N ALA A 197 -4.50 -10.71 8.50
CA ALA A 197 -4.84 -9.92 7.32
C ALA A 197 -4.72 -8.41 7.59
N ASP A 198 -5.17 -7.93 8.75
CA ASP A 198 -5.04 -6.53 9.17
C ASP A 198 -3.59 -6.09 9.40
N LEU A 199 -2.73 -7.02 9.79
CA LEU A 199 -1.28 -6.84 9.87
C LEU A 199 -0.57 -7.04 8.52
N GLY A 200 -1.31 -7.21 7.42
CA GLY A 200 -0.76 -7.31 6.07
C GLY A 200 -0.16 -8.67 5.69
N HIS A 201 -0.52 -9.76 6.40
CA HIS A 201 -0.05 -11.08 6.02
C HIS A 201 -0.65 -11.53 4.66
N PRO A 202 0.17 -11.84 3.64
CA PRO A 202 -0.28 -11.94 2.24
C PRO A 202 -1.22 -13.12 1.96
N LYS A 203 -1.24 -14.13 2.84
CA LYS A 203 -2.08 -15.34 2.66
C LYS A 203 -3.32 -15.36 3.54
N ALA A 204 -3.41 -14.49 4.53
CA ALA A 204 -4.44 -14.60 5.57
C ALA A 204 -5.86 -14.38 5.00
N ALA A 205 -6.03 -13.37 4.15
CA ALA A 205 -7.30 -13.11 3.48
C ALA A 205 -7.74 -14.29 2.59
N PHE A 206 -6.82 -14.92 1.84
CA PHE A 206 -7.16 -16.11 1.04
C PHE A 206 -7.63 -17.29 1.91
N CYS A 207 -6.98 -17.52 3.06
CA CYS A 207 -7.37 -18.58 3.99
C CYS A 207 -8.75 -18.34 4.58
N LEU A 208 -9.07 -17.09 4.96
CA LEU A 208 -10.41 -16.71 5.41
C LEU A 208 -11.46 -16.92 4.30
N GLY A 209 -11.18 -16.48 3.08
CA GLY A 209 -12.07 -16.71 1.94
C GLY A 209 -12.35 -18.19 1.71
N SER A 210 -11.30 -19.02 1.79
CA SER A 210 -11.43 -20.47 1.65
C SER A 210 -12.21 -21.12 2.81
N HIS A 211 -12.06 -20.60 4.03
CA HIS A 211 -12.80 -21.08 5.20
C HIS A 211 -14.30 -20.82 5.04
N PHE A 212 -14.68 -19.61 4.63
CA PHE A 212 -16.09 -19.23 4.50
C PHE A 212 -16.77 -19.75 3.23
N ALA A 213 -16.02 -20.15 2.20
CA ALA A 213 -16.55 -20.52 0.89
C ALA A 213 -17.65 -21.60 0.91
N GLY A 214 -17.69 -22.47 1.92
CA GLY A 214 -18.72 -23.51 2.07
C GLY A 214 -19.91 -23.14 2.96
N SER A 215 -19.81 -22.07 3.76
CA SER A 215 -20.81 -21.72 4.79
C SER A 215 -21.38 -20.31 4.63
N ASP A 216 -20.58 -19.35 4.17
CA ASP A 216 -20.93 -17.96 3.96
C ASP A 216 -20.20 -17.44 2.71
N GLU A 217 -20.87 -17.56 1.56
CA GLU A 217 -20.25 -17.20 0.29
C GLU A 217 -20.02 -15.68 0.15
N ASP A 218 -20.84 -14.84 0.79
CA ASP A 218 -20.67 -13.39 0.75
C ASP A 218 -19.45 -12.95 1.57
N GLU A 219 -19.25 -13.53 2.76
CA GLU A 219 -18.02 -13.30 3.53
C GLU A 219 -16.79 -13.84 2.77
N ALA A 220 -16.92 -15.00 2.10
CA ALA A 220 -15.85 -15.54 1.27
C ALA A 220 -15.46 -14.59 0.12
N ILE A 221 -16.43 -14.00 -0.57
CA ILE A 221 -16.20 -13.00 -1.63
C ILE A 221 -15.41 -11.81 -1.07
N GLY A 222 -15.80 -11.27 0.08
CA GLY A 222 -15.10 -10.14 0.71
C GLY A 222 -13.62 -10.43 0.95
N TRP A 223 -13.31 -11.60 1.50
CA TRP A 223 -11.94 -12.02 1.78
C TRP A 223 -11.12 -12.37 0.53
N PHE A 224 -11.72 -13.03 -0.46
CA PHE A 224 -11.04 -13.26 -1.74
C PHE A 224 -10.77 -11.95 -2.48
N ARG A 225 -11.70 -10.99 -2.46
CA ARG A 225 -11.50 -9.65 -3.03
C ARG A 225 -10.31 -8.96 -2.38
N ARG A 226 -10.27 -8.92 -1.04
CA ARG A 226 -9.14 -8.35 -0.30
C ARG A 226 -7.82 -9.04 -0.68
N SER A 227 -7.80 -10.36 -0.76
CA SER A 227 -6.62 -11.12 -1.15
C SER A 227 -6.15 -10.82 -2.58
N ALA A 228 -7.06 -10.68 -3.53
CA ALA A 228 -6.72 -10.34 -4.91
C ALA A 228 -6.20 -8.90 -5.01
N LEU A 229 -6.87 -7.94 -4.37
CA LEU A 229 -6.57 -6.51 -4.49
C LEU A 229 -5.32 -6.08 -3.71
N GLU A 230 -5.09 -6.64 -2.51
CA GLU A 230 -3.99 -6.21 -1.64
C GLU A 230 -2.71 -7.04 -1.86
N ALA A 231 -2.84 -8.32 -2.19
CA ALA A 231 -1.70 -9.23 -2.34
C ALA A 231 -1.49 -9.73 -3.78
N GLY A 232 -2.32 -9.30 -4.74
CA GLY A 232 -2.23 -9.77 -6.13
C GLY A 232 -2.50 -11.26 -6.29
N ALA A 233 -3.26 -11.88 -5.37
CA ALA A 233 -3.43 -13.32 -5.34
C ALA A 233 -4.35 -13.81 -6.48
N GLU A 234 -3.77 -14.26 -7.59
CA GLU A 234 -4.49 -14.85 -8.73
C GLU A 234 -5.42 -16.01 -8.32
N ALA A 235 -5.02 -16.81 -7.33
CA ALA A 235 -5.85 -17.90 -6.84
C ALA A 235 -7.17 -17.40 -6.24
N ALA A 236 -7.15 -16.22 -5.59
CA ALA A 236 -8.34 -15.59 -5.04
C ALA A 236 -9.24 -15.06 -6.18
N ALA A 237 -8.64 -14.43 -7.20
CA ALA A 237 -9.37 -13.97 -8.38
C ALA A 237 -10.06 -15.12 -9.12
N ARG A 238 -9.38 -16.27 -9.30
CA ARG A 238 -10.00 -17.49 -9.84
C ARG A 238 -11.19 -17.97 -9.01
N LYS A 239 -11.09 -17.95 -7.68
CA LYS A 239 -12.22 -18.29 -6.79
C LYS A 239 -13.39 -17.34 -6.95
N LEU A 240 -13.15 -16.03 -7.08
CA LEU A 240 -14.17 -15.04 -7.37
C LEU A 240 -14.83 -15.33 -8.72
N SER A 241 -14.04 -15.55 -9.77
CA SER A 241 -14.56 -15.91 -11.11
C SER A 241 -15.51 -17.10 -11.05
N ASP A 242 -15.14 -18.17 -10.34
CA ASP A 242 -15.98 -19.35 -10.18
C ASP A 242 -17.26 -19.07 -9.38
N ILE A 243 -17.19 -18.24 -8.34
CA ILE A 243 -18.37 -17.82 -7.56
C ILE A 243 -19.33 -17.01 -8.44
N HIS A 244 -18.83 -15.99 -9.13
CA HIS A 244 -19.63 -15.14 -10.03
C HIS A 244 -20.31 -15.98 -11.12
N ARG A 245 -19.59 -16.94 -11.73
CA ARG A 245 -20.16 -17.85 -12.73
C ARG A 245 -21.30 -18.70 -12.17
N ARG A 246 -21.16 -19.24 -10.95
CA ARG A 246 -22.25 -20.00 -10.29
C ARG A 246 -23.47 -19.13 -10.00
N ARG A 247 -23.27 -17.84 -9.72
CA ARG A 247 -24.35 -16.86 -9.51
C ARG A 247 -24.98 -16.35 -10.82
N GLY A 248 -24.45 -16.75 -11.98
CA GLY A 248 -24.91 -16.27 -13.29
C GLY A 248 -24.42 -14.87 -13.66
N ASP A 249 -23.45 -14.32 -12.91
CA ASP A 249 -22.80 -13.06 -13.23
C ASP A 249 -21.59 -13.30 -14.14
N GLU A 250 -21.87 -13.39 -15.45
CA GLU A 250 -20.83 -13.61 -16.47
C GLU A 250 -19.85 -12.44 -16.59
N ARG A 251 -20.29 -11.20 -16.31
CA ARG A 251 -19.41 -10.01 -16.39
C ARG A 251 -18.39 -10.04 -15.25
N GLY A 252 -18.84 -10.25 -14.02
CA GLY A 252 -17.95 -10.43 -12.87
C GLY A 252 -17.05 -11.66 -13.03
N ALA A 253 -17.59 -12.76 -13.55
CA ALA A 253 -16.80 -13.97 -13.79
C ALA A 253 -15.65 -13.74 -14.78
N ARG A 254 -15.90 -13.01 -15.87
CA ARG A 254 -14.88 -12.63 -16.86
C ARG A 254 -13.83 -11.73 -16.24
N PHE A 255 -14.24 -10.64 -15.60
CA PHE A 255 -13.32 -9.68 -14.97
C PHE A 255 -12.33 -10.38 -14.01
N TRP A 256 -12.85 -11.18 -13.08
CA TRP A 256 -12.00 -11.87 -12.09
C TRP A 256 -11.18 -13.03 -12.68
N SER A 257 -11.50 -13.51 -13.89
CA SER A 257 -10.66 -14.51 -14.57
C SER A 257 -9.41 -13.90 -15.20
N GLU A 258 -9.47 -12.61 -15.54
CA GLU A 258 -8.37 -11.82 -16.09
C GLU A 258 -7.54 -11.24 -14.94
N PHE A 259 -8.20 -10.66 -13.94
CA PHE A 259 -7.53 -10.00 -12.81
C PHE A 259 -6.53 -10.92 -12.06
N PRO A 260 -5.34 -10.42 -11.67
CA PRO A 260 -4.80 -9.07 -11.92
C PRO A 260 -4.08 -8.92 -13.28
N GLY A 261 -4.06 -9.95 -14.13
CA GLY A 261 -3.38 -9.94 -15.41
C GLY A 261 -4.20 -9.28 -16.51
N GLY A 262 -3.55 -8.49 -17.37
CA GLY A 262 -4.09 -7.85 -18.58
C GLY A 262 -5.61 -7.77 -18.69
N LEU A 263 -6.22 -6.81 -18.00
CA LEU A 263 -7.67 -6.59 -18.05
C LEU A 263 -8.09 -6.20 -19.47
N SER A 264 -9.20 -6.76 -19.95
CA SER A 264 -9.82 -6.43 -21.25
C SER A 264 -11.10 -5.60 -21.14
N GLY A 265 -11.58 -5.38 -19.92
CA GLY A 265 -12.77 -4.61 -19.60
C GLY A 265 -12.80 -4.24 -18.13
N TYR A 266 -13.72 -3.36 -17.77
CA TYR A 266 -13.92 -2.94 -16.39
C TYR A 266 -14.78 -3.95 -15.61
N SER A 267 -14.68 -3.88 -14.28
CA SER A 267 -15.57 -4.60 -13.37
C SER A 267 -17.00 -4.05 -13.50
N PRO A 268 -18.03 -4.88 -13.27
CA PRO A 268 -19.42 -4.41 -13.24
C PRO A 268 -19.61 -3.22 -12.29
N GLU A 269 -18.98 -3.25 -11.12
CA GLU A 269 -19.07 -2.19 -10.12
C GLU A 269 -18.43 -0.87 -10.62
N PHE A 270 -17.33 -0.94 -11.37
CA PHE A 270 -16.74 0.25 -11.99
C PHE A 270 -17.62 0.79 -13.12
N GLU A 271 -18.17 -0.06 -13.98
CA GLU A 271 -19.05 0.37 -15.08
C GLU A 271 -20.31 1.07 -14.53
N ASP A 272 -20.92 0.51 -13.48
CA ASP A 272 -22.09 1.12 -12.83
C ASP A 272 -21.71 2.49 -12.25
N PHE A 273 -20.62 2.57 -11.46
CA PHE A 273 -20.16 3.83 -10.87
C PHE A 273 -19.80 4.90 -11.90
N ALA A 274 -18.93 4.55 -12.86
CA ALA A 274 -18.40 5.48 -13.83
C ALA A 274 -19.44 5.85 -14.88
N GLY A 275 -20.32 4.92 -15.26
CA GLY A 275 -21.43 5.13 -16.18
C GLY A 275 -22.33 6.28 -15.74
N ALA A 276 -22.75 6.31 -14.46
CA ALA A 276 -23.62 7.36 -13.92
C ALA A 276 -23.04 8.78 -14.11
N GLY A 277 -21.75 8.95 -13.88
CA GLY A 277 -21.08 10.25 -13.93
C GLY A 277 -20.48 10.61 -15.30
N SER A 278 -20.41 9.65 -16.23
CA SER A 278 -19.58 9.73 -17.43
C SER A 278 -19.93 10.90 -18.36
N ALA A 279 -21.21 11.09 -18.71
CA ALA A 279 -21.62 12.18 -19.61
C ALA A 279 -21.31 13.56 -19.03
N ALA A 280 -21.56 13.75 -17.73
CA ALA A 280 -21.20 14.98 -17.02
C ALA A 280 -19.68 15.19 -16.96
N ALA A 281 -18.92 14.11 -16.76
CA ALA A 281 -17.46 14.16 -16.71
C ALA A 281 -16.84 14.48 -18.08
N ILE A 282 -17.40 13.93 -19.17
CA ILE A 282 -17.03 14.28 -20.55
C ILE A 282 -17.30 15.77 -20.81
N HIS A 283 -18.48 16.27 -20.41
CA HIS A 283 -18.80 17.69 -20.56
C HIS A 283 -17.81 18.58 -19.80
N ARG A 284 -17.50 18.25 -18.54
CA ARG A 284 -16.46 18.94 -17.76
C ARG A 284 -15.11 18.94 -18.46
N GLN A 285 -14.72 17.81 -19.03
CA GLN A 285 -13.46 17.68 -19.77
C GLN A 285 -13.42 18.60 -21.00
N ASP A 286 -14.54 18.74 -21.73
CA ASP A 286 -14.64 19.64 -22.88
C ASP A 286 -14.51 21.12 -22.47
N VAL A 287 -15.20 21.51 -21.39
CA VAL A 287 -15.11 22.86 -20.81
C VAL A 287 -13.69 23.18 -20.35
N LEU A 288 -13.02 22.23 -19.70
CA LEU A 288 -11.63 22.37 -19.28
C LEU A 288 -10.69 22.52 -20.49
N ASN A 289 -10.85 21.68 -21.50
CA ASN A 289 -10.02 21.71 -22.71
C ASN A 289 -10.18 23.02 -23.48
N ALA A 290 -11.37 23.62 -23.48
CA ALA A 290 -11.61 24.94 -24.08
C ALA A 290 -11.01 26.09 -23.25
N ALA A 291 -10.90 25.93 -21.94
CA ALA A 291 -10.43 26.98 -21.02
C ALA A 291 -8.91 26.99 -20.80
N VAL A 292 -8.22 25.89 -21.12
CA VAL A 292 -6.80 25.67 -20.83
C VAL A 292 -6.04 25.36 -22.11
N ASP A 293 -5.21 26.32 -22.52
CA ASP A 293 -4.35 26.18 -23.69
C ASP A 293 -3.41 24.98 -23.57
N ALA A 294 -3.09 24.38 -24.73
CA ALA A 294 -2.04 23.38 -24.82
C ALA A 294 -0.66 24.04 -24.68
N GLY A 295 0.27 23.36 -24.02
CA GLY A 295 1.65 23.82 -23.90
C GLY A 295 2.44 22.97 -22.91
N ASP A 296 3.69 23.36 -22.69
CA ASP A 296 4.55 22.71 -21.70
C ASP A 296 3.88 22.75 -20.32
N THR A 297 3.95 21.61 -19.63
CA THR A 297 3.36 21.42 -18.31
C THR A 297 4.46 21.39 -17.27
N ALA A 298 4.40 22.32 -16.32
CA ALA A 298 5.19 22.29 -15.09
C ALA A 298 4.25 22.09 -13.91
N PHE A 299 4.65 21.31 -12.90
CA PHE A 299 3.82 21.06 -11.73
C PHE A 299 4.65 21.04 -10.45
N ASN A 300 4.02 21.40 -9.33
CA ASN A 300 4.58 21.26 -8.00
C ASN A 300 3.58 20.45 -7.15
N LEU A 301 4.00 19.23 -6.78
CA LEU A 301 3.14 18.31 -6.06
C LEU A 301 2.87 18.75 -4.61
N ASP A 302 3.83 19.46 -3.99
CA ASP A 302 3.71 19.91 -2.60
C ASP A 302 2.87 21.19 -2.48
N GLU A 303 3.03 22.12 -3.44
CA GLU A 303 2.18 23.31 -3.53
C GLU A 303 0.83 23.04 -4.19
N ARG A 304 0.65 21.85 -4.77
CA ARG A 304 -0.55 21.45 -5.53
C ARG A 304 -0.87 22.41 -6.67
N THR A 305 0.15 22.73 -7.47
CA THR A 305 0.03 23.62 -8.62
C THR A 305 0.39 22.95 -9.94
N LEU A 306 -0.29 23.36 -11.02
CA LEU A 306 -0.02 22.96 -12.39
C LEU A 306 0.01 24.20 -13.26
N THR A 307 1.09 24.40 -14.00
CA THR A 307 1.28 25.49 -14.96
C THR A 307 1.28 24.92 -16.36
N THR A 308 0.40 25.44 -17.22
CA THR A 308 0.34 25.11 -18.65
C THR A 308 -0.24 26.29 -19.41
N GLY A 309 0.14 26.48 -20.68
CA GLY A 309 -0.31 27.65 -21.46
C GLY A 309 0.04 29.00 -20.83
N GLY A 310 1.12 29.06 -20.03
CA GLY A 310 1.52 30.28 -19.31
C GLY A 310 0.65 30.67 -18.11
N ARG A 311 -0.31 29.84 -17.71
CA ARG A 311 -1.18 30.05 -16.54
C ARG A 311 -0.94 28.98 -15.50
N THR A 312 -0.94 29.39 -14.22
CA THR A 312 -0.81 28.48 -13.08
C THR A 312 -2.15 28.27 -12.41
N PHE A 313 -2.54 27.00 -12.29
CA PHE A 313 -3.72 26.53 -11.59
C PHE A 313 -3.32 25.90 -10.25
N ARG A 314 -4.19 26.02 -9.25
CA ARG A 314 -4.08 25.48 -7.90
C ARG A 314 -5.08 24.36 -7.70
N GLY A 315 -5.05 23.72 -6.53
CA GLY A 315 -5.99 22.64 -6.18
C GLY A 315 -5.69 21.32 -6.89
N MET A 316 -4.55 21.21 -7.57
CA MET A 316 -4.17 20.02 -8.32
C MET A 316 -4.11 18.78 -7.42
N THR A 317 -4.68 17.69 -7.92
CA THR A 317 -4.51 16.35 -7.36
C THR A 317 -3.73 15.50 -8.38
N PHE A 318 -2.62 14.90 -7.96
CA PHE A 318 -1.89 13.97 -8.82
C PHE A 318 -2.55 12.60 -8.74
N LEU A 319 -3.22 12.20 -9.82
CA LEU A 319 -4.04 10.98 -9.86
C LEU A 319 -3.15 9.73 -9.97
N GLY A 320 -2.21 9.74 -10.90
CA GLY A 320 -1.39 8.58 -11.18
C GLY A 320 -0.66 8.69 -12.50
N SER A 321 -0.11 7.57 -12.92
CA SER A 321 0.69 7.46 -14.13
C SER A 321 0.34 6.23 -14.94
N PHE A 322 0.37 6.39 -16.26
CA PHE A 322 0.25 5.30 -17.22
C PHE A 322 1.59 5.04 -17.91
N SER A 323 2.01 3.78 -18.00
CA SER A 323 3.21 3.35 -18.72
C SER A 323 2.85 2.94 -20.15
N HIS A 324 3.46 3.57 -21.16
CA HIS A 324 3.28 3.18 -22.57
C HIS A 324 4.11 1.95 -22.97
N LEU A 325 4.99 1.47 -22.08
CA LEU A 325 5.82 0.30 -22.33
C LEU A 325 5.17 -0.98 -21.84
N SER A 326 4.56 -0.92 -20.66
CA SER A 326 3.92 -2.06 -20.00
C SER A 326 2.40 -1.98 -20.02
N GLU A 327 1.83 -0.88 -20.55
CA GLU A 327 0.38 -0.65 -20.62
C GLU A 327 -0.31 -0.77 -19.25
N THR A 328 0.41 -0.36 -18.20
CA THR A 328 -0.04 -0.43 -16.82
C THR A 328 -0.40 0.94 -16.28
N TRP A 329 -1.45 0.99 -15.49
CA TRP A 329 -1.80 2.14 -14.66
C TRP A 329 -1.27 1.96 -13.24
N LEU A 330 -0.66 3.01 -12.69
CA LEU A 330 -0.21 3.09 -11.30
C LEU A 330 -0.83 4.32 -10.64
N TRP A 331 -1.65 4.10 -9.62
CA TRP A 331 -2.19 5.18 -8.81
C TRP A 331 -1.10 5.87 -7.99
N ALA A 332 -1.21 7.19 -7.81
CA ALA A 332 -0.17 7.96 -7.13
C ALA A 332 0.04 7.57 -5.66
N TRP A 333 -0.97 7.01 -4.98
CA TRP A 333 -0.83 6.49 -3.62
C TRP A 333 0.06 5.25 -3.51
N GLU A 334 0.25 4.52 -4.61
CA GLU A 334 1.11 3.33 -4.67
C GLU A 334 2.52 3.69 -5.17
N ASN A 335 2.71 4.90 -5.68
CA ASN A 335 4.01 5.36 -6.14
C ASN A 335 4.88 5.77 -4.94
N THR A 336 5.91 4.96 -4.64
CA THR A 336 6.80 5.16 -3.49
C THR A 336 7.53 6.51 -3.45
N HIS A 337 7.68 7.18 -4.60
CA HIS A 337 8.35 8.48 -4.70
C HIS A 337 7.41 9.66 -4.40
N TYR A 338 6.10 9.50 -4.66
CA TYR A 338 5.15 10.62 -4.62
C TYR A 338 4.01 10.44 -3.62
N LYS A 339 3.82 9.23 -3.07
CA LYS A 339 2.68 8.87 -2.20
C LYS A 339 2.47 9.79 -0.99
N ASP A 340 3.54 10.43 -0.51
CA ASP A 340 3.52 11.30 0.68
C ASP A 340 3.34 12.79 0.34
N SER A 341 3.25 13.15 -0.94
CA SER A 341 3.08 14.54 -1.37
C SER A 341 1.65 15.06 -1.13
N ALA A 342 1.53 16.37 -0.93
CA ALA A 342 0.25 17.05 -0.69
C ALA A 342 -0.76 16.83 -1.82
N ALA A 343 -0.31 16.73 -3.08
CA ALA A 343 -1.17 16.46 -4.23
C ALA A 343 -1.78 15.04 -4.26
N VAL A 344 -1.31 14.10 -3.44
CA VAL A 344 -1.87 12.74 -3.37
C VAL A 344 -2.92 12.61 -2.27
N VAL A 345 -2.91 13.49 -1.28
CA VAL A 345 -3.84 13.44 -0.13
C VAL A 345 -5.32 13.34 -0.54
N PRO A 346 -5.83 14.11 -1.53
CA PRO A 346 -7.24 14.01 -1.94
C PRO A 346 -7.64 12.63 -2.50
N LEU A 347 -6.69 11.89 -3.11
CA LEU A 347 -6.98 10.56 -3.66
C LEU A 347 -7.39 9.53 -2.59
N ARG A 348 -7.14 9.79 -1.31
CA ARG A 348 -7.64 8.92 -0.24
C ARG A 348 -9.16 8.74 -0.32
N ALA A 349 -9.88 9.78 -0.73
CA ALA A 349 -11.33 9.70 -0.93
C ALA A 349 -11.71 8.71 -2.06
N VAL A 350 -10.94 8.70 -3.14
CA VAL A 350 -11.12 7.77 -4.27
C VAL A 350 -10.84 6.34 -3.83
N ARG A 351 -9.70 6.10 -3.17
CA ARG A 351 -9.32 4.76 -2.71
C ARG A 351 -10.31 4.20 -1.70
N GLU A 352 -10.77 5.03 -0.77
CA GLU A 352 -11.76 4.64 0.24
C GLU A 352 -13.13 4.38 -0.39
N HIS A 353 -13.54 5.18 -1.37
CA HIS A 353 -14.75 4.90 -2.13
C HIS A 353 -14.65 3.54 -2.85
N GLY A 354 -13.54 3.28 -3.54
CA GLY A 354 -13.28 2.01 -4.20
C GLY A 354 -13.37 0.82 -3.25
N ARG A 355 -12.79 0.94 -2.04
CA ARG A 355 -12.90 -0.10 -1.01
C ARG A 355 -14.33 -0.32 -0.51
N ARG A 356 -15.05 0.76 -0.20
CA ARG A 356 -16.43 0.67 0.33
C ARG A 356 -17.44 0.15 -0.69
N GLN A 357 -17.28 0.53 -1.95
CA GLN A 357 -18.13 0.08 -3.05
C GLN A 357 -17.59 -1.20 -3.71
N ALA A 358 -16.47 -1.73 -3.21
CA ALA A 358 -15.77 -2.90 -3.74
C ALA A 358 -15.47 -2.81 -5.26
N ILE A 359 -15.02 -1.63 -5.71
CA ILE A 359 -14.59 -1.33 -7.08
C ILE A 359 -13.08 -1.58 -7.19
N PRO A 360 -12.64 -2.67 -7.84
CA PRO A 360 -11.23 -3.06 -7.97
C PRO A 360 -10.33 -1.95 -8.51
N GLU A 361 -10.78 -1.25 -9.55
CA GLU A 361 -9.99 -0.27 -10.30
C GLU A 361 -9.65 0.97 -9.48
N LEU A 362 -10.48 1.29 -8.49
CA LEU A 362 -10.27 2.41 -7.57
C LEU A 362 -9.61 1.98 -6.26
N ALA A 363 -9.46 0.68 -6.01
CA ALA A 363 -8.92 0.14 -4.76
C ALA A 363 -7.51 -0.45 -4.92
N ALA A 364 -7.25 -1.12 -6.04
CA ALA A 364 -5.96 -1.67 -6.41
C ALA A 364 -4.94 -0.55 -6.62
N GLY A 365 -3.67 -0.80 -6.28
CA GLY A 365 -2.60 0.19 -6.45
C GLY A 365 -2.11 0.28 -7.90
N GLN A 366 -2.04 -0.85 -8.58
CA GLN A 366 -1.59 -0.99 -9.97
C GLN A 366 -2.55 -1.89 -10.73
N LEU A 367 -2.78 -1.59 -12.01
CA LEU A 367 -3.59 -2.37 -12.93
C LEU A 367 -2.84 -2.59 -14.23
N ASP A 368 -2.96 -3.79 -14.77
CA ASP A 368 -2.52 -4.12 -16.11
C ASP A 368 -3.68 -3.92 -17.09
N LEU A 369 -3.54 -2.97 -18.01
CA LEU A 369 -4.56 -2.59 -18.97
C LEU A 369 -4.22 -3.09 -20.39
N SER A 370 -3.19 -3.91 -20.54
CA SER A 370 -2.72 -4.41 -21.86
C SER A 370 -3.75 -5.24 -22.63
N GLY A 371 -4.79 -5.74 -21.95
CA GLY A 371 -5.90 -6.46 -22.59
C GLY A 371 -6.94 -5.55 -23.25
N PHE A 372 -6.93 -4.24 -22.95
CA PHE A 372 -7.86 -3.30 -23.57
C PHE A 372 -7.47 -3.00 -25.03
N PRO A 373 -8.43 -2.77 -25.94
CA PRO A 373 -8.13 -2.32 -27.30
C PRO A 373 -7.41 -0.96 -27.37
N ASP A 374 -7.68 -0.08 -26.40
CA ASP A 374 -6.98 1.19 -26.17
C ASP A 374 -6.61 1.32 -24.69
N PRO A 375 -5.43 0.82 -24.28
CA PRO A 375 -5.01 0.85 -22.87
C PRO A 375 -4.84 2.27 -22.31
N GLN A 376 -4.37 3.22 -23.13
CA GLN A 376 -4.24 4.62 -22.71
C GLN A 376 -5.61 5.28 -22.54
N GLY A 377 -6.55 4.98 -23.44
CA GLY A 377 -7.95 5.37 -23.31
C GLY A 377 -8.54 4.83 -22.01
N ALA A 378 -8.29 3.57 -21.68
CA ALA A 378 -8.77 2.96 -20.44
C ALA A 378 -8.24 3.66 -19.18
N ALA A 379 -6.92 3.94 -19.15
CA ALA A 379 -6.31 4.75 -18.09
C ALA A 379 -6.93 6.16 -17.97
N SER A 380 -7.26 6.78 -19.10
CA SER A 380 -7.88 8.11 -19.12
C SER A 380 -9.31 8.08 -18.57
N THR A 381 -10.09 7.07 -18.91
CA THR A 381 -11.43 6.84 -18.34
C THR A 381 -11.38 6.66 -16.83
N MET A 382 -10.41 5.89 -16.31
CA MET A 382 -10.22 5.76 -14.86
C MET A 382 -9.88 7.11 -14.19
N ALA A 383 -8.98 7.89 -14.79
CA ALA A 383 -8.61 9.20 -14.28
C ALA A 383 -9.83 10.15 -14.24
N ILE A 384 -10.66 10.13 -15.29
CA ILE A 384 -11.89 10.94 -15.38
C ILE A 384 -12.93 10.49 -14.34
N ALA A 385 -13.12 9.19 -14.15
CA ALA A 385 -14.04 8.66 -13.15
C ALA A 385 -13.61 9.05 -11.72
N ALA A 386 -12.31 8.97 -11.41
CA ALA A 386 -11.77 9.43 -10.14
C ALA A 386 -11.93 10.96 -9.96
N ALA A 387 -11.68 11.74 -11.01
CA ALA A 387 -11.92 13.18 -10.99
C ALA A 387 -13.40 13.52 -10.76
N ALA A 388 -14.33 12.77 -11.36
CA ALA A 388 -15.76 12.97 -11.15
C ALA A 388 -16.16 12.82 -9.67
N LEU A 389 -15.55 11.86 -8.96
CA LEU A 389 -15.74 11.66 -7.52
C LEU A 389 -15.11 12.76 -6.67
N LEU A 390 -13.96 13.29 -7.07
CA LEU A 390 -13.31 14.42 -6.40
C LEU A 390 -14.05 15.74 -6.63
N GLY A 391 -14.85 15.84 -7.70
CA GLY A 391 -15.49 17.09 -8.13
C GLY A 391 -14.59 17.93 -9.04
N GLY A 392 -14.74 19.25 -9.03
CA GLY A 392 -13.88 20.17 -9.79
C GLY A 392 -14.09 20.15 -11.32
N ASN A 393 -13.05 20.54 -12.06
CA ASN A 393 -13.16 20.94 -13.47
C ASN A 393 -12.83 19.83 -14.48
N GLY A 394 -11.95 18.89 -14.16
CA GLY A 394 -11.60 17.79 -15.07
C GLY A 394 -10.16 17.29 -14.93
N VAL A 395 -9.66 16.62 -15.96
CA VAL A 395 -8.34 15.98 -15.97
C VAL A 395 -7.42 16.62 -17.01
N ARG A 396 -6.15 16.80 -16.65
CA ARG A 396 -5.06 17.07 -17.60
C ARG A 396 -4.01 15.99 -17.50
N SER A 397 -3.39 15.68 -18.63
CA SER A 397 -2.26 14.76 -18.69
C SER A 397 -1.08 15.39 -19.41
N CYS A 398 0.12 14.90 -19.10
CA CYS A 398 1.34 15.25 -19.84
C CYS A 398 2.21 14.02 -20.06
N ARG A 399 3.02 14.04 -21.13
CA ARG A 399 4.01 13.00 -21.39
C ARG A 399 5.21 13.18 -20.47
N VAL A 400 5.73 12.06 -19.98
CA VAL A 400 6.93 12.01 -19.12
C VAL A 400 7.89 10.94 -19.65
N ASN A 401 9.13 10.97 -19.18
CA ASN A 401 10.17 9.99 -19.51
C ASN A 401 10.33 9.82 -21.03
N GLU A 402 10.52 10.93 -21.76
CA GLU A 402 10.65 10.93 -23.23
C GLU A 402 9.42 10.32 -23.95
N GLY A 403 8.25 10.45 -23.33
CA GLY A 403 7.02 9.85 -23.83
C GLY A 403 6.87 8.38 -23.51
N LYS A 404 7.68 7.77 -22.66
CA LYS A 404 7.46 6.38 -22.20
C LYS A 404 6.35 6.29 -21.14
N GLY A 405 5.95 7.41 -20.54
CA GLY A 405 4.83 7.49 -19.59
C GLY A 405 3.93 8.69 -19.83
N SER A 406 2.77 8.67 -19.18
CA SER A 406 1.88 9.83 -19.01
C SER A 406 1.57 10.04 -17.52
N PHE A 407 1.61 11.27 -17.05
CA PHE A 407 1.05 11.65 -15.74
C PHE A 407 -0.34 12.24 -15.92
N TYR A 408 -1.21 12.01 -14.94
CA TYR A 408 -2.60 12.46 -14.92
C TYR A 408 -2.88 13.28 -13.67
N PHE A 409 -3.51 14.42 -13.86
CA PHE A 409 -3.79 15.40 -12.83
C PHE A 409 -5.27 15.79 -12.89
N HIS A 410 -5.93 15.79 -11.73
CA HIS A 410 -7.23 16.42 -11.57
C HIS A 410 -7.03 17.90 -11.20
N LEU A 411 -7.83 18.77 -11.81
CA LEU A 411 -7.83 20.20 -11.54
C LEU A 411 -9.17 20.63 -10.91
N ASP A 412 -9.05 21.39 -9.82
CA ASP A 412 -10.15 22.02 -9.10
C ASP A 412 -9.71 23.44 -8.72
N ASP A 413 -9.69 24.32 -9.73
CA ASP A 413 -9.27 25.70 -9.56
C ASP A 413 -10.50 26.62 -9.73
N PRO A 414 -10.81 27.49 -8.75
CA PRO A 414 -11.93 28.43 -8.85
C PRO A 414 -11.87 29.39 -10.05
N ALA A 415 -10.71 29.59 -10.67
CA ALA A 415 -10.54 30.39 -11.88
C ALA A 415 -10.91 29.63 -13.17
N LEU A 416 -11.10 28.31 -13.09
CA LEU A 416 -11.59 27.51 -14.21
C LEU A 416 -13.13 27.54 -14.24
N PRO A 417 -13.73 27.59 -15.44
CA PRO A 417 -15.19 27.63 -15.57
C PRO A 417 -15.82 26.34 -15.04
N ALA A 418 -16.98 26.50 -14.39
CA ALA A 418 -17.85 25.37 -14.05
C ALA A 418 -18.58 24.89 -15.32
N ALA A 419 -18.81 23.57 -15.42
CA ALA A 419 -19.61 23.00 -16.49
C ALA A 419 -21.10 22.95 -16.09
N GLY A 420 -21.85 24.00 -16.44
CA GLY A 420 -23.31 24.01 -16.33
C GLY A 420 -23.96 23.03 -17.31
N PHE A 421 -25.30 22.94 -17.33
CA PHE A 421 -25.97 22.22 -18.42
C PHE A 421 -25.77 22.98 -19.75
N ASP A 422 -25.43 22.25 -20.82
CA ASP A 422 -25.37 22.80 -22.18
C ASP A 422 -26.18 21.93 -23.15
N ALA A 423 -27.28 22.48 -23.63
CA ALA A 423 -28.18 21.80 -24.57
C ALA A 423 -27.48 21.40 -25.88
N ALA A 424 -26.52 22.20 -26.35
CA ALA A 424 -25.84 21.95 -27.62
C ALA A 424 -24.93 20.72 -27.57
N SER A 425 -24.30 20.47 -26.43
CA SER A 425 -23.44 19.30 -26.20
C SER A 425 -24.19 18.04 -25.74
N ALA A 426 -25.37 18.20 -25.12
CA ALA A 426 -26.04 17.15 -24.35
C ALA A 426 -26.18 15.82 -25.11
N ALA A 427 -26.66 15.87 -26.35
CA ALA A 427 -26.82 14.68 -27.18
C ALA A 427 -25.47 13.99 -27.47
N ARG A 428 -24.42 14.76 -27.79
CA ARG A 428 -23.08 14.21 -28.06
C ARG A 428 -22.50 13.56 -26.80
N VAL A 429 -22.53 14.24 -25.66
CA VAL A 429 -21.90 13.71 -24.44
C VAL A 429 -22.61 12.46 -23.91
N LEU A 430 -23.94 12.39 -24.04
CA LEU A 430 -24.72 11.20 -23.72
C LEU A 430 -24.38 10.01 -24.63
N MET A 431 -24.27 10.24 -25.95
CA MET A 431 -23.88 9.19 -26.89
C MET A 431 -22.45 8.70 -26.63
N SER A 432 -21.49 9.61 -26.47
CA SER A 432 -20.10 9.24 -26.16
C SER A 432 -19.99 8.46 -24.84
N ALA A 433 -20.75 8.87 -23.82
CA ALA A 433 -20.79 8.15 -22.56
C ALA A 433 -21.37 6.74 -22.69
N ALA A 434 -22.46 6.57 -23.45
CA ALA A 434 -23.07 5.27 -23.71
C ALA A 434 -22.19 4.35 -24.59
N GLU A 435 -21.32 4.92 -25.43
CA GLU A 435 -20.32 4.15 -26.18
C GLU A 435 -19.18 3.64 -25.28
N ILE A 436 -18.76 4.44 -24.29
CA ILE A 436 -17.73 4.05 -23.32
C ILE A 436 -18.29 3.02 -22.32
N PHE A 437 -19.55 3.19 -21.90
CA PHE A 437 -20.24 2.33 -20.93
C PHE A 437 -21.52 1.72 -21.54
N PRO A 438 -21.39 0.74 -22.45
CA PRO A 438 -22.52 0.23 -23.23
C PRO A 438 -23.43 -0.73 -22.46
N ALA A 439 -23.06 -1.12 -21.24
CA ALA A 439 -23.80 -2.14 -20.49
C ALA A 439 -25.18 -1.67 -19.99
N ASP A 440 -25.30 -0.41 -19.59
CA ASP A 440 -26.58 0.21 -19.20
C ASP A 440 -26.64 1.68 -19.64
N PRO A 441 -27.04 1.96 -20.91
CA PRO A 441 -27.19 3.32 -21.40
C PRO A 441 -28.24 4.13 -20.65
N ARG A 442 -29.25 3.50 -20.04
CA ARG A 442 -30.24 4.20 -19.20
C ARG A 442 -29.60 4.73 -17.94
N HIS A 443 -28.69 3.97 -17.33
CA HIS A 443 -27.94 4.43 -16.16
C HIS A 443 -27.12 5.69 -16.45
N VAL A 444 -26.45 5.74 -17.60
CA VAL A 444 -25.74 6.94 -18.09
C VAL A 444 -26.69 8.14 -18.18
N VAL A 445 -27.86 7.96 -18.79
CA VAL A 445 -28.85 9.03 -18.96
C VAL A 445 -29.40 9.52 -17.61
N ARG A 446 -29.77 8.60 -16.71
CA ARG A 446 -30.25 8.94 -15.37
C ARG A 446 -29.21 9.74 -14.60
N GLY A 447 -27.95 9.30 -14.65
CA GLY A 447 -26.86 9.98 -13.97
C GLY A 447 -26.59 11.38 -14.54
N PHE A 448 -26.64 11.56 -15.85
CA PHE A 448 -26.53 12.88 -16.49
C PHE A 448 -27.65 13.84 -16.06
N LEU A 449 -28.91 13.39 -16.12
CA LEU A 449 -30.07 14.18 -15.72
C LEU A 449 -30.02 14.55 -14.23
N ALA A 450 -29.70 13.58 -13.38
CA ALA A 450 -29.53 13.82 -11.95
C ALA A 450 -28.39 14.80 -11.65
N HIS A 451 -27.27 14.70 -12.37
CA HIS A 451 -26.12 15.59 -12.20
C HIS A 451 -26.49 17.07 -12.45
N HIS A 452 -27.30 17.32 -13.48
CA HIS A 452 -27.73 18.67 -13.84
C HIS A 452 -29.00 19.11 -13.12
N GLY A 453 -29.60 18.27 -12.26
CA GLY A 453 -30.75 18.62 -11.44
C GLY A 453 -32.09 18.56 -12.17
N PHE A 454 -32.21 17.74 -13.21
CA PHE A 454 -33.48 17.49 -13.89
C PHE A 454 -34.43 16.68 -12.99
N GLU A 455 -35.70 17.03 -13.00
CA GLU A 455 -36.76 16.14 -12.53
C GLU A 455 -37.03 15.09 -13.60
N THR A 456 -36.92 13.80 -13.24
CA THR A 456 -36.94 12.70 -14.20
C THR A 456 -38.24 11.91 -14.16
N GLY A 457 -38.81 11.63 -15.33
CA GLY A 457 -39.84 10.61 -15.55
C GLY A 457 -39.27 9.49 -16.43
N GLU A 458 -39.52 8.23 -16.07
CA GLU A 458 -39.06 7.07 -16.85
C GLU A 458 -40.25 6.21 -17.30
N SER A 459 -40.26 5.86 -18.59
CA SER A 459 -41.17 4.90 -19.20
C SER A 459 -40.39 3.68 -19.72
N ALA A 460 -41.13 2.71 -20.26
CA ALA A 460 -40.53 1.53 -20.89
C ALA A 460 -39.65 1.88 -22.10
N ASP A 461 -39.92 3.00 -22.78
CA ASP A 461 -39.28 3.38 -24.05
C ASP A 461 -38.56 4.73 -24.02
N ALA A 462 -38.63 5.48 -22.92
CA ALA A 462 -37.99 6.78 -22.81
C ALA A 462 -37.63 7.16 -21.35
N ILE A 463 -36.69 8.09 -21.23
CA ILE A 463 -36.41 8.85 -20.02
C ILE A 463 -36.55 10.34 -20.38
N ASP A 464 -37.43 11.01 -19.67
CA ASP A 464 -37.70 12.43 -19.78
C ASP A 464 -37.10 13.16 -18.58
N GLY A 465 -36.43 14.28 -18.83
CA GLY A 465 -35.95 15.20 -17.82
C GLY A 465 -36.51 16.59 -18.08
N THR A 466 -36.96 17.28 -17.04
CA THR A 466 -37.29 18.71 -17.11
C THR A 466 -36.54 19.50 -16.04
N LEU A 467 -35.90 20.61 -16.42
CA LEU A 467 -35.32 21.55 -15.47
C LEU A 467 -36.38 22.54 -14.96
N PRO A 468 -36.22 23.09 -13.74
CA PRO A 468 -37.08 24.16 -13.25
C PRO A 468 -37.10 25.41 -14.14
N SER A 469 -36.04 25.63 -14.92
CA SER A 469 -35.91 26.72 -15.90
C SER A 469 -36.67 26.47 -17.21
N GLY A 470 -37.17 25.26 -17.45
CA GLY A 470 -38.04 24.90 -18.58
C GLY A 470 -37.40 24.05 -19.67
N GLU A 471 -36.07 23.89 -19.67
CA GLU A 471 -35.36 23.01 -20.61
C GLU A 471 -35.78 21.55 -20.42
N ARG A 472 -35.92 20.84 -21.54
CA ARG A 472 -36.35 19.43 -21.54
C ARG A 472 -35.38 18.58 -22.30
N VAL A 473 -35.11 17.39 -21.77
CA VAL A 473 -34.32 16.35 -22.43
C VAL A 473 -35.16 15.08 -22.47
N THR A 474 -35.37 14.53 -23.66
CA THR A 474 -36.03 13.24 -23.85
C THR A 474 -35.06 12.29 -24.53
N VAL A 475 -34.76 11.16 -23.90
CA VAL A 475 -33.97 10.08 -24.47
C VAL A 475 -34.85 8.88 -24.69
N SER A 476 -35.01 8.45 -25.93
CA SER A 476 -35.77 7.25 -26.28
C SER A 476 -34.86 6.05 -26.50
N PHE A 477 -35.38 4.86 -26.24
CA PHE A 477 -34.64 3.60 -26.28
C PHE A 477 -35.27 2.60 -27.25
N THR A 478 -34.43 1.70 -27.75
CA THR A 478 -34.87 0.51 -28.49
C THR A 478 -35.33 -0.59 -27.51
N PRO A 479 -36.01 -1.66 -27.99
CA PRO A 479 -36.33 -2.81 -27.13
C PRO A 479 -35.12 -3.54 -26.54
N ALA A 480 -33.91 -3.26 -27.05
CA ALA A 480 -32.64 -3.77 -26.53
C ALA A 480 -31.91 -2.74 -25.64
N ASP A 481 -32.62 -1.72 -25.14
CA ASP A 481 -32.12 -0.64 -24.28
C ASP A 481 -30.97 0.20 -24.84
N LEU A 482 -30.75 0.15 -26.15
CA LEU A 482 -29.88 1.09 -26.85
C LEU A 482 -30.57 2.45 -27.04
N ILE A 483 -29.81 3.54 -26.92
CA ILE A 483 -30.31 4.89 -27.22
C ILE A 483 -30.73 4.96 -28.69
N LYS A 484 -31.99 5.34 -28.92
CA LYS A 484 -32.61 5.47 -30.24
C LYS A 484 -32.57 6.91 -30.75
N ALA A 485 -32.93 7.87 -29.90
CA ALA A 485 -32.93 9.29 -30.23
C ALA A 485 -32.88 10.13 -28.95
N ILE A 486 -32.26 11.31 -29.05
CA ILE A 486 -32.16 12.32 -27.99
C ILE A 486 -32.77 13.61 -28.52
N SER A 487 -33.74 14.18 -27.81
CA SER A 487 -34.31 15.51 -28.06
C SER A 487 -33.95 16.43 -26.91
N VAL A 488 -33.57 17.67 -27.22
CA VAL A 488 -33.26 18.70 -26.23
C VAL A 488 -33.96 19.98 -26.67
N ASP A 489 -34.92 20.45 -25.86
CA ASP A 489 -35.82 21.58 -26.14
C ASP A 489 -35.67 22.71 -25.13
#